data_AF-H1LSM4-F1
#
_entry.id   AF-H1LSM4-F1
#
_cell.length_a   1.000
_cell.length_b   1.000
_cell.length_c   1.000
_cell.angle_alpha   90.00
_cell.angle_beta   90.00
_cell.angle_gamma   90.00
#
_symmetry.space_group_name_H-M   'P 1'
#
loop_
_entity.id
_entity.type
_entity.pdbx_description
1 polymer ?
#
loop_
_entity_poly.entity_id
_entity_poly.type
_entity_poly.pdbx_seq_one_letter_code
_entity_poly.pdbx_strand_id
1 'polypeptide(L)'
;MNGYINTYENKEYMSKIKYEVKLYPIGRVKVDDIKNILDSATISYDAIDRPLSNSRNRNDFTIRDKKIYISYIEDYVENNQEYRELKIYDIDAETGISKEVYTMKGLSADERMIKIFVTDNYIFIYRYIDNYGKLCITRVNRDGSNAVLVIDENGEVVMQALEK
;
A
#
# COMPACT_ATOMS: atom_id res chain seq x y z
N MET A 1 25.29 7.83 -12.09
CA MET A 1 24.02 8.39 -11.59
C MET A 1 23.31 9.03 -12.75
N ASN A 2 22.25 8.41 -13.28
CA ASN A 2 21.46 8.97 -14.38
C ASN A 2 20.20 9.60 -13.79
N GLY A 3 20.22 10.92 -13.63
CA GLY A 3 19.02 11.70 -13.32
C GLY A 3 18.19 11.87 -14.59
N TYR A 4 16.91 11.54 -14.54
CA TYR A 4 15.97 11.82 -15.62
C TYR A 4 15.43 13.24 -15.47
N ILE A 5 15.61 14.07 -16.50
CA ILE A 5 15.08 15.43 -16.58
C ILE A 5 14.02 15.43 -17.69
N ASN A 6 12.75 15.68 -17.35
CA ASN A 6 11.71 15.95 -18.33
C ASN A 6 11.56 17.47 -18.49
N THR A 7 11.77 17.97 -19.71
CA THR A 7 11.58 19.38 -20.06
C THR A 7 10.34 19.54 -20.94
N TYR A 8 9.26 20.08 -20.37
CA TYR A 8 8.22 20.74 -21.17
C TYR A 8 8.36 22.25 -20.93
N GLU A 9 8.82 22.97 -21.95
CA GLU A 9 8.96 24.42 -21.92
C GLU A 9 7.59 25.07 -22.18
N ASN A 10 7.12 25.88 -21.22
CA ASN A 10 6.14 26.92 -21.53
C ASN A 10 6.64 28.23 -20.89
N LYS A 11 7.00 29.19 -21.76
CA LYS A 11 7.74 30.41 -21.43
C LYS A 11 6.78 31.56 -21.16
N GLU A 12 6.21 31.64 -19.95
CA GLU A 12 5.81 32.92 -19.32
C GLU A 12 5.30 32.65 -17.90
N TYR A 13 5.99 33.21 -16.90
CA TYR A 13 5.58 33.30 -15.49
C TYR A 13 5.41 32.02 -14.66
N MET A 14 6.47 31.25 -14.46
CA MET A 14 6.57 30.37 -13.28
C MET A 14 7.88 30.67 -12.55
N SER A 15 7.79 31.29 -11.37
CA SER A 15 8.86 31.21 -10.38
C SER A 15 9.29 29.74 -10.29
N LYS A 16 10.60 29.45 -10.30
CA LYS A 16 11.09 28.07 -10.20
C LYS A 16 10.68 27.49 -8.84
N ILE A 17 9.48 26.92 -8.75
CA ILE A 17 9.04 26.09 -7.64
C ILE A 17 9.91 24.84 -7.72
N LYS A 18 10.95 24.78 -6.89
CA LYS A 18 11.69 23.55 -6.64
C LYS A 18 10.85 22.73 -5.68
N TYR A 19 10.30 21.62 -6.13
CA TYR A 19 9.69 20.62 -5.28
C TYR A 19 10.63 19.41 -5.21
N GLU A 20 10.82 18.87 -4.01
CA GLU A 20 11.57 17.62 -3.77
C GLU A 20 10.55 16.49 -3.67
N VAL A 21 10.62 15.51 -4.58
CA VAL A 21 9.80 14.29 -4.50
C VAL A 21 10.60 13.23 -3.77
N LYS A 22 10.20 12.89 -2.55
CA LYS A 22 10.75 11.76 -1.80
C LYS A 22 10.02 10.48 -2.20
N LEU A 23 10.61 9.74 -3.14
CA LEU A 23 10.13 8.41 -3.50
C LEU A 23 10.70 7.40 -2.51
N TYR A 24 9.85 6.59 -1.90
CA TYR A 24 10.24 5.50 -1.00
C TYR A 24 10.11 4.15 -1.72
N PRO A 25 11.10 3.71 -2.52
CA PRO A 25 11.00 2.46 -3.25
C PRO A 25 11.02 1.26 -2.31
N ILE A 26 10.41 0.16 -2.73
CA ILE A 26 10.70 -1.15 -2.14
C ILE A 26 11.87 -1.74 -2.91
N GLY A 27 12.98 -1.95 -2.20
CA GLY A 27 14.21 -2.49 -2.76
C GLY A 27 14.45 -3.94 -2.37
N ARG A 28 15.04 -4.71 -3.28
CA ARG A 28 15.57 -6.06 -3.02
C ARG A 28 17.07 -5.99 -2.85
N VAL A 29 17.57 -6.67 -1.83
CA VAL A 29 19.00 -6.78 -1.56
C VAL A 29 19.32 -8.25 -1.29
N LYS A 30 20.51 -8.71 -1.70
CA LYS A 30 20.95 -10.07 -1.36
C LYS A 30 21.32 -10.10 0.12
N VAL A 31 20.91 -11.16 0.81
CA VAL A 31 21.21 -11.34 2.24
C VAL A 31 22.73 -11.31 2.50
N ASP A 32 23.53 -11.86 1.60
CA ASP A 32 25.00 -11.87 1.75
C ASP A 32 25.62 -10.47 1.68
N ASP A 33 24.97 -9.52 0.99
CA ASP A 33 25.40 -8.13 0.94
C ASP A 33 25.09 -7.38 2.25
N ILE A 34 24.22 -7.94 3.11
CA ILE A 34 23.81 -7.35 4.41
C ILE A 34 24.59 -7.97 5.57
N LYS A 35 24.95 -9.26 5.49
CA LYS A 35 25.51 -10.03 6.63
C LYS A 35 26.73 -9.39 7.31
N ASN A 36 27.53 -8.60 6.60
CA ASN A 36 28.77 -8.00 7.10
C ASN A 36 28.87 -6.50 6.81
N ILE A 37 27.76 -5.84 6.50
CA ILE A 37 27.77 -4.40 6.22
C ILE A 37 27.86 -3.61 7.53
N LEU A 38 28.63 -2.53 7.54
CA LEU A 38 28.65 -1.59 8.66
C LEU A 38 27.32 -0.85 8.74
N ASP A 39 26.86 -0.47 9.94
CA ASP A 39 25.57 0.22 10.16
C ASP A 39 25.39 1.50 9.31
N SER A 40 26.49 2.13 8.89
CA SER A 40 26.50 3.36 8.07
C SER A 40 26.89 3.15 6.60
N ALA A 41 27.04 1.91 6.15
CA ALA A 41 27.49 1.65 4.78
C ALA A 41 26.32 1.69 3.77
N THR A 42 26.61 2.24 2.60
CA THR A 42 25.67 2.31 1.48
C THR A 42 25.48 0.92 0.87
N ILE A 43 24.23 0.54 0.62
CA ILE A 43 23.88 -0.72 -0.04
C ILE A 43 23.17 -0.47 -1.37
N SER A 44 23.56 -1.23 -2.38
CA SER A 44 22.85 -1.27 -3.66
C SER A 44 21.62 -2.16 -3.55
N TYR A 45 20.53 -1.80 -4.23
CA TYR A 45 19.29 -2.56 -4.25
C TYR A 45 18.67 -2.59 -5.65
N ASP A 46 17.94 -3.66 -5.96
CA ASP A 46 17.05 -3.70 -7.12
C ASP A 46 15.70 -3.07 -6.74
N ALA A 47 15.22 -2.08 -7.48
CA ALA A 47 13.89 -1.50 -7.21
C ALA A 47 12.79 -2.47 -7.68
N ILE A 48 11.91 -2.89 -6.77
CA ILE A 48 10.75 -3.74 -7.07
C ILE A 48 9.48 -2.92 -7.28
N ASP A 49 9.22 -1.98 -6.37
CA ASP A 49 8.07 -1.07 -6.46
C ASP A 49 8.56 0.38 -6.52
N ARG A 50 7.98 1.14 -7.45
CA ARG A 50 8.11 2.59 -7.55
C ARG A 50 6.70 3.17 -7.59
N PRO A 51 6.21 3.78 -6.50
CA PRO A 51 4.88 4.38 -6.50
C PRO A 51 4.80 5.41 -7.64
N LEU A 52 3.86 5.21 -8.56
CA LEU A 52 3.75 5.94 -9.83
C LEU A 52 3.32 7.40 -9.66
N SER A 53 2.81 7.79 -8.50
CA SER A 53 2.33 9.15 -8.22
C SER A 53 2.41 9.51 -6.74
N ASN A 54 2.50 10.82 -6.47
CA ASN A 54 2.43 11.40 -5.12
C ASN A 54 1.04 11.24 -4.47
N SER A 55 0.03 10.80 -5.21
CA SER A 55 -1.35 10.61 -4.72
C SER A 55 -1.58 9.24 -4.08
N ARG A 56 -0.66 8.28 -4.29
CA ARG A 56 -0.73 6.93 -3.73
C ARG A 56 0.04 6.88 -2.43
N ASN A 57 -0.64 7.21 -1.33
CA ASN A 57 -0.05 7.07 -0.01
C ASN A 57 0.02 5.59 0.34
N ARG A 58 1.23 5.02 0.28
CA ARG A 58 1.48 3.64 0.73
C ARG A 58 1.17 3.56 2.24
N ASN A 59 0.35 2.59 2.63
CA ASN A 59 -0.02 2.42 4.03
C ASN A 59 0.82 1.32 4.69
N ASP A 60 0.79 0.12 4.13
CA ASP A 60 1.47 -1.06 4.68
C ASP A 60 1.85 -2.06 3.57
N PHE A 61 2.82 -2.91 3.83
CA PHE A 61 3.20 -4.01 2.94
C PHE A 61 3.58 -5.27 3.71
N THR A 62 3.41 -6.42 3.07
CA THR A 62 3.84 -7.72 3.62
C THR A 62 4.35 -8.62 2.49
N ILE A 63 5.15 -9.64 2.83
CA ILE A 63 5.76 -10.54 1.87
C ILE A 63 5.31 -11.97 2.17
N ARG A 64 4.85 -12.68 1.14
CA ARG A 64 4.47 -14.10 1.22
C ARG A 64 4.66 -14.78 -0.13
N ASP A 65 5.19 -15.99 -0.14
CA ASP A 65 5.32 -16.83 -1.34
C ASP A 65 5.94 -16.10 -2.54
N LYS A 66 7.03 -15.36 -2.29
CA LYS A 66 7.73 -14.52 -3.27
C LYS A 66 6.86 -13.42 -3.91
N LYS A 67 5.75 -13.05 -3.27
CA LYS A 67 4.93 -11.90 -3.62
C LYS A 67 5.01 -10.85 -2.53
N ILE A 68 5.01 -9.60 -2.94
CA ILE A 68 4.84 -8.45 -2.05
C ILE A 68 3.40 -7.98 -2.19
N TYR A 69 2.67 -7.95 -1.10
CA TYR A 69 1.35 -7.34 -1.04
C TYR A 69 1.53 -5.91 -0.51
N ILE A 70 0.97 -4.93 -1.21
CA ILE A 70 1.06 -3.51 -0.83
C ILE A 70 -0.34 -2.92 -0.78
N SER A 71 -0.60 -2.14 0.26
CA SER A 71 -1.81 -1.33 0.38
C SER A 71 -1.53 0.14 0.08
N TYR A 72 -2.42 0.73 -0.71
CA TYR A 72 -2.43 2.15 -1.05
C TYR A 72 -3.76 2.76 -0.63
N ILE A 73 -3.70 3.98 -0.10
CA ILE A 73 -4.86 4.84 0.05
C ILE A 73 -4.73 5.99 -0.96
N GLU A 74 -5.82 6.23 -1.68
CA GLU A 74 -6.00 7.40 -2.52
C GLU A 74 -7.19 8.22 -1.99
N ASP A 75 -6.98 9.51 -1.78
CA ASP A 75 -8.05 10.45 -1.42
C ASP A 75 -8.83 10.85 -2.69
N TYR A 76 -10.15 10.95 -2.59
CA TYR A 76 -11.02 11.46 -3.65
C TYR A 76 -12.19 12.27 -3.08
N VAL A 77 -12.79 13.13 -3.89
CA VAL A 77 -13.95 13.96 -3.49
C VAL A 77 -15.17 13.53 -4.28
N GLU A 78 -16.27 13.29 -3.60
CA GLU A 78 -17.58 12.98 -4.18
C GLU A 78 -18.66 13.75 -3.41
N ASN A 79 -19.57 14.42 -4.10
CA ASN A 79 -20.65 15.21 -3.48
C ASN A 79 -20.18 16.22 -2.41
N ASN A 80 -19.07 16.92 -2.65
CA ASN A 80 -18.43 17.86 -1.71
C ASN A 80 -17.98 17.23 -0.39
N GLN A 81 -17.78 15.91 -0.35
CA GLN A 81 -17.24 15.18 0.79
C GLN A 81 -15.96 14.43 0.38
N GLU A 82 -15.00 14.40 1.29
CA GLU A 82 -13.73 13.67 1.11
C GLU A 82 -13.90 12.21 1.52
N TYR A 83 -13.48 11.33 0.62
CA TYR A 83 -13.50 9.88 0.79
C TYR A 83 -12.14 9.30 0.44
N ARG A 84 -11.98 8.03 0.80
CA ARG A 84 -10.78 7.26 0.49
C ARG A 84 -11.10 5.98 -0.23
N GLU A 85 -10.19 5.64 -1.14
CA GLU A 85 -10.15 4.37 -1.82
C GLU A 85 -8.92 3.59 -1.34
N LEU A 86 -9.14 2.42 -0.75
CA LEU A 86 -8.09 1.44 -0.46
C LEU A 86 -7.91 0.54 -1.68
N LYS A 87 -6.67 0.41 -2.14
CA LYS A 87 -6.26 -0.56 -3.15
C LYS A 87 -5.18 -1.48 -2.60
N ILE A 88 -5.29 -2.77 -2.88
CA ILE A 88 -4.28 -3.77 -2.57
C ILE A 88 -3.76 -4.36 -3.86
N TYR A 89 -2.44 -4.32 -4.03
CA TYR A 89 -1.74 -4.95 -5.14
C TYR A 89 -0.93 -6.14 -4.64
N ASP A 90 -0.83 -7.20 -5.44
CA ASP A 90 0.26 -8.16 -5.34
C ASP A 90 1.33 -7.84 -6.39
N ILE A 91 2.58 -7.99 -6.01
CA ILE A 91 3.74 -7.75 -6.86
C ILE A 91 4.60 -8.99 -6.82
N ASP A 92 4.88 -9.55 -7.99
CA ASP A 92 5.83 -10.62 -8.12
C ASP A 92 7.24 -10.11 -7.75
N ALA A 93 7.85 -10.67 -6.70
CA ALA A 93 9.10 -10.14 -6.15
C ALA A 93 10.32 -10.42 -7.05
N GLU A 94 10.20 -11.29 -8.04
CA GLU A 94 11.27 -11.60 -8.99
C GLU A 94 11.24 -10.60 -10.16
N THR A 95 10.06 -10.39 -10.74
CA THR A 95 9.83 -9.62 -11.98
C THR A 95 9.38 -8.17 -11.74
N GLY A 96 8.83 -7.85 -10.57
CA GLY A 96 8.24 -6.55 -10.26
C GLY A 96 6.89 -6.29 -10.93
N ILE A 97 6.29 -7.28 -11.59
CA ILE A 97 4.98 -7.14 -12.21
C ILE A 97 3.92 -7.05 -11.10
N SER A 98 3.11 -5.99 -11.14
CA SER A 98 2.03 -5.75 -10.19
C SER A 98 0.65 -6.06 -10.77
N LYS A 99 -0.25 -6.52 -9.92
CA LYS A 99 -1.67 -6.72 -10.24
C LYS A 99 -2.53 -6.22 -9.09
N GLU A 100 -3.61 -5.52 -9.41
CA GLU A 100 -4.63 -5.14 -8.42
C GLU A 100 -5.41 -6.38 -7.98
N VAL A 101 -5.51 -6.58 -6.68
CA VAL A 101 -6.18 -7.74 -6.07
C VAL A 101 -7.49 -7.31 -5.43
N TYR A 102 -7.52 -6.17 -4.75
CA TYR A 102 -8.71 -5.73 -4.04
C TYR A 102 -8.83 -4.22 -3.99
N THR A 103 -10.06 -3.73 -4.10
CA THR A 103 -10.39 -2.31 -4.05
C THR A 103 -11.62 -2.09 -3.18
N MET A 104 -11.55 -1.10 -2.29
CA MET A 104 -12.65 -0.66 -1.44
C MET A 104 -12.77 0.86 -1.49
N LYS A 105 -13.94 1.35 -1.88
CA LYS A 105 -14.28 2.78 -1.95
C LYS A 105 -15.17 3.20 -0.77
N GLY A 106 -15.29 4.50 -0.55
CA GLY A 106 -16.18 5.07 0.46
C GLY A 106 -15.64 4.98 1.89
N LEU A 107 -14.33 4.79 2.05
CA LEU A 107 -13.71 4.88 3.37
C LEU A 107 -13.77 6.31 3.88
N SER A 108 -14.02 6.48 5.19
CA SER A 108 -13.93 7.80 5.84
C SER A 108 -12.50 8.34 5.76
N ALA A 109 -12.34 9.66 5.64
CA ALA A 109 -11.05 10.34 5.72
C ALA A 109 -10.33 10.14 7.08
N ASP A 110 -11.05 9.69 8.11
CA ASP A 110 -10.50 9.34 9.42
C ASP A 110 -9.82 7.96 9.43
N GLU A 111 -10.19 7.05 8.51
CA GLU A 111 -9.54 5.75 8.36
C GLU A 111 -8.15 5.93 7.71
N ARG A 112 -7.13 6.10 8.55
CA ARG A 112 -5.78 6.47 8.11
C ARG A 112 -4.80 5.32 8.15
N MET A 113 -4.97 4.39 9.08
CA MET A 113 -4.01 3.31 9.31
C MET A 113 -4.62 1.99 8.85
N ILE A 114 -4.01 1.42 7.83
CA ILE A 114 -4.40 0.13 7.25
C ILE A 114 -3.22 -0.79 7.42
N LYS A 115 -3.45 -1.96 8.02
CA LYS A 115 -2.46 -3.04 8.01
C LYS A 115 -2.96 -4.22 7.23
N ILE A 116 -2.03 -4.94 6.61
CA ILE A 116 -2.36 -6.15 5.84
C ILE A 116 -1.59 -7.36 6.34
N PHE A 117 -2.29 -8.48 6.46
CA PHE A 117 -1.71 -9.77 6.82
C PHE A 117 -2.16 -10.85 5.84
N VAL A 118 -1.23 -11.71 5.44
CA VAL A 118 -1.36 -12.55 4.26
C VAL A 118 -1.05 -13.99 4.65
N THR A 119 -2.05 -14.87 4.56
CA THR A 119 -1.95 -16.31 4.85
C THR A 119 -1.75 -17.11 3.56
N ASP A 120 -2.07 -18.41 3.54
CA ASP A 120 -2.13 -19.17 2.28
C ASP A 120 -3.42 -18.85 1.52
N ASN A 121 -4.54 -18.74 2.24
CA ASN A 121 -5.87 -18.63 1.62
C ASN A 121 -6.43 -17.20 1.57
N TYR A 122 -6.08 -16.38 2.56
CA TYR A 122 -6.73 -15.08 2.77
C TYR A 122 -5.77 -13.92 2.94
N ILE A 123 -6.23 -12.74 2.53
CA ILE A 123 -5.70 -11.42 2.90
C ILE A 123 -6.60 -10.88 4.00
N PHE A 124 -6.03 -10.52 5.14
CA PHE A 124 -6.71 -9.81 6.21
C PHE A 124 -6.33 -8.34 6.17
N ILE A 125 -7.34 -7.47 6.18
CA ILE A 125 -7.24 -6.02 6.13
C ILE A 125 -7.71 -5.49 7.47
N TYR A 126 -6.80 -4.85 8.19
CA TYR A 126 -7.04 -4.24 9.49
C TYR A 126 -7.20 -2.74 9.26
N ARG A 127 -8.40 -2.21 9.48
CA ARG A 127 -8.71 -0.79 9.31
C ARG A 127 -8.90 -0.15 10.68
N TYR A 128 -8.00 0.76 11.03
CA TYR A 128 -8.13 1.56 12.24
C TYR A 128 -8.91 2.83 11.89
N ILE A 129 -10.09 2.97 12.50
CA ILE A 129 -11.07 4.01 12.14
C ILE A 129 -10.78 5.33 12.85
N ASP A 130 -10.17 5.27 14.03
CA ASP A 130 -9.74 6.43 14.79
C ASP A 130 -8.38 6.17 15.45
N ASN A 131 -7.80 7.22 16.02
CA ASN A 131 -6.60 7.13 16.86
C ASN A 131 -6.87 6.42 18.22
N TYR A 132 -8.09 5.95 18.48
CA TYR A 132 -8.58 5.54 19.80
C TYR A 132 -8.93 4.04 19.89
N GLY A 133 -8.60 3.26 18.85
CA GLY A 133 -8.58 1.80 18.93
C GLY A 133 -9.77 1.09 18.28
N LYS A 134 -10.64 1.81 17.55
CA LYS A 134 -11.67 1.14 16.73
C LYS A 134 -11.03 0.44 15.54
N LEU A 135 -11.17 -0.88 15.52
CA LEU A 135 -10.58 -1.76 14.53
C LEU A 135 -11.67 -2.53 13.79
N CYS A 136 -11.73 -2.36 12.48
CA CYS A 136 -12.48 -3.23 11.60
C CYS A 136 -11.54 -4.24 10.92
N ILE A 137 -11.96 -5.50 10.81
CA ILE A 137 -11.21 -6.54 10.10
C ILE A 137 -12.04 -7.07 8.94
N THR A 138 -11.50 -6.96 7.73
CA THR A 138 -12.05 -7.59 6.53
C THR A 138 -11.14 -8.73 6.09
N ARG A 139 -11.72 -9.90 5.79
CA ARG A 139 -11.02 -11.02 5.16
C ARG A 139 -11.40 -11.07 3.69
N VAL A 140 -10.42 -11.20 2.82
CA VAL A 140 -10.58 -11.37 1.37
C VAL A 140 -9.85 -12.65 0.95
N ASN A 141 -10.35 -13.39 -0.03
CA ASN A 141 -9.60 -14.49 -0.63
C ASN A 141 -8.31 -13.95 -1.27
N ARG A 142 -7.29 -14.80 -1.43
CA ARG A 142 -6.00 -14.39 -2.00
C ARG A 142 -6.09 -13.86 -3.44
N ASP A 143 -7.12 -14.23 -4.19
CA ASP A 143 -7.39 -13.73 -5.54
C ASP A 143 -8.19 -12.42 -5.57
N GLY A 144 -8.58 -11.88 -4.40
CA GLY A 144 -9.39 -10.67 -4.29
C GLY A 144 -10.89 -10.91 -4.13
N SER A 145 -11.34 -12.15 -4.29
CA SER A 145 -12.76 -12.50 -4.20
C SER A 145 -13.25 -12.63 -2.76
N ASN A 146 -14.57 -12.69 -2.59
CA ASN A 146 -15.23 -13.03 -1.32
C ASN A 146 -14.74 -12.21 -0.11
N ALA A 147 -14.77 -10.88 -0.26
CA ALA A 147 -14.52 -9.98 0.85
C ALA A 147 -15.65 -10.12 1.89
N VAL A 148 -15.29 -10.44 3.13
CA VAL A 148 -16.20 -10.66 4.25
C VAL A 148 -15.73 -9.81 5.43
N LEU A 149 -16.65 -9.03 5.98
CA LEU A 149 -16.44 -8.34 7.24
C LEU A 149 -16.37 -9.37 8.37
N VAL A 150 -15.27 -9.39 9.12
CA VAL A 150 -15.03 -10.31 10.23
C VAL A 150 -15.33 -9.66 11.56
N ILE A 151 -14.78 -8.45 11.76
CA ILE A 151 -15.00 -7.62 12.95
C ILE A 151 -15.46 -6.24 12.48
N ASP A 152 -16.56 -5.74 13.05
CA ASP A 152 -17.09 -4.41 12.78
C ASP A 152 -16.35 -3.31 13.56
N GLU A 153 -16.72 -2.04 13.36
CA GLU A 153 -16.12 -0.91 14.06
C GLU A 153 -16.33 -0.88 15.58
N ASN A 154 -17.26 -1.69 16.11
CA ASN A 154 -17.55 -1.81 17.53
C ASN A 154 -16.73 -2.93 18.19
N GLY A 155 -15.99 -3.72 17.40
CA GLY A 155 -15.24 -4.88 17.88
C GLY A 155 -16.07 -6.17 17.89
N GLU A 156 -17.28 -6.16 17.34
CA GLU A 156 -18.16 -7.32 17.31
C GLU A 156 -17.81 -8.25 16.15
N VAL A 157 -17.82 -9.55 16.42
CA VAL A 157 -17.61 -10.56 15.36
C VAL A 157 -18.90 -10.72 14.57
N VAL A 158 -18.88 -10.30 13.31
CA VAL A 158 -20.07 -10.32 12.43
C VAL A 158 -20.03 -11.42 11.38
N MET A 159 -18.88 -12.08 11.20
CA MET A 159 -18.80 -13.24 10.33
C MET A 159 -19.51 -14.43 10.95
N GLN A 160 -20.46 -15.01 10.23
CA GLN A 160 -21.05 -16.28 10.61
C GLN A 160 -20.06 -17.42 10.37
N ALA A 161 -19.99 -18.36 11.31
CA ALA A 161 -19.25 -19.59 11.09
C ALA A 161 -19.84 -20.31 9.86
N LEU A 162 -18.98 -20.73 8.94
CA LEU A 162 -19.40 -21.66 7.90
C LEU A 162 -19.84 -22.94 8.61
N GLU A 163 -21.10 -23.33 8.44
CA GLU A 163 -21.61 -24.58 8.99
C GLU A 163 -20.67 -25.74 8.60
N LYS A 164 -20.34 -26.58 9.58
CA LYS A 164 -19.46 -27.74 9.38
C LYS A 164 -20.19 -28.89 8.72
#